data_AF-A0A132NHP6-F1
#
_entry.id   AF-A0A132NHP6-F1
#
_cell.length_a   1.000
_cell.length_b   1.000
_cell.length_c   1.000
_cell.angle_alpha   90.00
_cell.angle_beta   90.00
_cell.angle_gamma   90.00
#
_symmetry.space_group_name_H-M   'P 1'
#
loop_
_entity.id
_entity.type
_entity.pdbx_description
1 polymer ?
#
loop_
_entity_poly.entity_id
_entity_poly.type
_entity_poly.pdbx_seq_one_letter_code
_entity_poly.pdbx_strand_id
1 'polypeptide(L)' 'MPHAAEWTTNERLARAESAIERVVDDPGWAREAAYRLLTAHVSDEAATVARRVLGLAAKELGDLAGAVRHLRAAVRFAER' A
#
# COMPACT_ATOMS: atom_id res chain seq x y z
N MET A 1 5.62 23.32 -9.45
CA MET A 1 5.27 21.90 -9.29
C MET A 1 6.57 21.15 -9.03
N PRO A 2 6.90 20.72 -7.80
CA PRO A 2 8.15 20.00 -7.59
C PRO A 2 8.01 18.60 -8.21
N HIS A 3 9.01 18.23 -9.02
CA HIS A 3 9.19 16.89 -9.58
C HIS A 3 8.99 15.85 -8.47
N ALA A 4 8.01 14.96 -8.63
CA ALA A 4 7.94 13.77 -7.82
C ALA A 4 9.20 12.96 -8.13
N ALA A 5 10.17 12.96 -7.22
CA ALA A 5 11.33 12.10 -7.32
C ALA A 5 10.83 10.66 -7.45
N GLU A 6 11.11 10.04 -8.59
CA GLU A 6 10.81 8.63 -8.80
C GLU A 6 11.61 7.83 -7.77
N TRP A 7 10.93 7.29 -6.77
CA TRP A 7 11.57 6.44 -5.76
C TRP A 7 12.18 5.22 -6.44
N THR A 8 13.36 4.81 -5.99
CA THR A 8 13.95 3.52 -6.35
C THR A 8 13.10 2.37 -5.81
N THR A 9 13.24 1.16 -6.36
CA THR A 9 12.50 -0.03 -5.89
C THR A 9 12.67 -0.27 -4.38
N ASN A 10 13.89 -0.09 -3.86
CA ASN A 10 14.17 -0.26 -2.42
C ASN A 10 13.52 0.81 -1.56
N GLU A 11 13.51 2.08 -1.99
CA GLU A 11 12.83 3.16 -1.27
C GLU A 11 11.31 2.95 -1.26
N ARG A 12 10.75 2.40 -2.34
CA ARG A 12 9.32 2.05 -2.41
C ARG A 12 8.98 0.93 -1.43
N LEU A 13 9.81 -0.11 -1.36
CA LEU A 13 9.61 -1.22 -0.42
C LEU A 13 9.69 -0.75 1.03
N ALA A 14 10.76 -0.03 1.39
CA ALA A 14 10.93 0.51 2.73
C ALA A 14 9.75 1.40 3.15
N ARG A 15 9.21 2.19 2.22
CA ARG A 15 8.03 3.02 2.46
C ARG A 15 6.76 2.20 2.65
N ALA A 16 6.60 1.11 1.91
CA ALA A 16 5.49 0.18 2.07
C ALA A 16 5.54 -0.53 3.43
N GLU A 17 6.73 -0.91 3.89
CA GLU A 17 6.97 -1.52 5.21
C GLU A 17 6.66 -0.54 6.34
N SER A 18 7.17 0.69 6.27
CA SER A 18 6.82 1.75 7.23
C SER A 18 5.30 2.02 7.27
N ALA A 19 4.60 1.85 6.14
CA ALA A 19 3.15 1.98 6.08
C ALA A 19 2.41 0.83 6.77
N ILE A 20 2.97 -0.39 6.77
CA ILE A 20 2.44 -1.51 7.56
C ILE A 20 2.58 -1.23 9.05
N GLU A 21 3.77 -0.81 9.48
CA GLU A 21 4.06 -0.60 10.91
C GLU A 21 3.12 0.40 11.57
N ARG A 22 2.68 1.40 10.81
CA ARG A 22 1.87 2.53 11.32
C ARG A 22 0.38 2.42 10.98
N VAL A 23 -0.06 1.33 10.35
CA VAL A 23 -1.43 1.25 9.81
C VAL A 23 -2.50 1.29 10.91
N VAL A 24 -2.17 0.84 12.11
CA VAL A 24 -3.07 0.88 13.27
C VAL A 24 -3.11 2.29 13.88
N ASP A 25 -1.96 2.97 13.96
CA ASP A 25 -1.84 4.29 14.58
C ASP A 25 -2.32 5.43 13.68
N ASP A 26 -2.06 5.33 12.37
CA ASP A 26 -2.46 6.32 11.36
C ASP A 26 -2.87 5.63 10.05
N PRO A 27 -4.09 5.06 10.00
CA PRO A 27 -4.59 4.40 8.81
C PRO A 27 -4.82 5.35 7.64
N GLY A 28 -5.06 6.64 7.92
CA GLY A 28 -5.25 7.67 6.88
C GLY A 28 -3.95 7.90 6.09
N TRP A 29 -2.84 8.09 6.80
CA TRP A 29 -1.52 8.20 6.20
C TRP A 29 -1.09 6.92 5.50
N ALA A 30 -1.29 5.75 6.13
CA ALA A 30 -0.92 4.46 5.55
C ALA A 30 -1.64 4.21 4.22
N ARG A 31 -2.93 4.57 4.14
CA ARG A 31 -3.72 4.51 2.90
C ARG A 31 -3.15 5.41 1.81
N GLU A 32 -2.85 6.66 2.13
CA GLU A 32 -2.30 7.63 1.18
C GLU A 32 -0.92 7.19 0.67
N ALA A 33 -0.03 6.72 1.55
CA ALA A 33 1.27 6.19 1.18
C ALA A 33 1.15 5.01 0.21
N ALA A 34 0.23 4.07 0.49
CA ALA A 34 -0.01 2.93 -0.37
C ALA A 34 -0.61 3.31 -1.74
N TYR A 35 -1.48 4.31 -1.81
CA TYR A 35 -1.97 4.82 -3.10
C TYR A 35 -0.84 5.38 -3.95
N ARG A 36 0.04 6.19 -3.37
CA ARG A 36 1.19 6.76 -4.09
C ARG A 36 2.12 5.68 -4.63
N LEU A 37 2.34 4.61 -3.86
CA LEU A 37 3.13 3.47 -4.30
C LEU A 37 2.52 2.80 -5.53
N LEU A 38 1.20 2.57 -5.53
CA LEU A 38 0.50 1.94 -6.67
C LEU A 38 0.44 2.80 -7.93
N THR A 39 0.42 4.13 -7.80
CA THR A 39 0.42 5.04 -8.96
C THR A 39 1.77 5.12 -9.68
N ALA A 40 2.87 4.73 -9.03
CA ALA A 40 4.23 4.96 -9.51
C ALA A 40 4.83 3.85 -10.41
N HIS A 41 4.02 2.98 -11.05
CA HIS A 41 4.50 1.81 -11.82
C HIS A 41 5.52 0.98 -11.03
N VAL A 42 5.02 0.28 -10.01
CA VAL A 42 5.78 -0.51 -9.03
C VAL A 42 6.14 -1.91 -9.52
N SER A 43 7.20 -2.48 -8.95
CA SER A 43 7.47 -3.92 -9.01
C SER A 43 6.33 -4.71 -8.34
N ASP A 44 6.20 -5.98 -8.70
CA ASP A 44 5.11 -6.84 -8.21
C ASP A 44 5.09 -6.99 -6.68
N GLU A 45 6.27 -6.99 -6.05
CA GLU A 45 6.43 -7.11 -4.60
C GLU A 45 5.94 -5.87 -3.84
N ALA A 46 6.44 -4.68 -4.20
CA ALA A 46 6.01 -3.42 -3.59
C ALA A 46 4.51 -3.17 -3.81
N ALA A 47 3.98 -3.59 -4.97
CA ALA A 47 2.55 -3.49 -5.28
C ALA A 47 1.70 -4.43 -4.41
N THR A 48 2.21 -5.62 -4.08
CA THR A 48 1.55 -6.58 -3.19
C THR A 48 1.51 -6.04 -1.76
N VAL A 49 2.63 -5.53 -1.25
CA VAL A 49 2.71 -4.90 0.08
C VAL A 49 1.80 -3.67 0.17
N ALA A 50 1.79 -2.80 -0.84
CA ALA A 50 0.92 -1.63 -0.88
C ALA A 50 -0.58 -2.02 -0.86
N ARG A 51 -0.98 -3.06 -1.59
CA ARG A 51 -2.36 -3.57 -1.54
C ARG A 51 -2.73 -4.16 -0.18
N ARG A 52 -1.79 -4.83 0.49
CA ARG A 52 -1.97 -5.29 1.87
C ARG A 52 -2.19 -4.10 2.82
N VAL A 53 -1.38 -3.04 2.70
CA VAL A 53 -1.54 -1.81 3.50
C VAL A 53 -2.92 -1.19 3.27
N LEU A 54 -3.38 -1.06 2.03
CA LEU A 54 -4.74 -0.55 1.74
C LEU A 54 -5.83 -1.40 2.39
N GLY A 55 -5.66 -2.73 2.38
CA GLY A 55 -6.58 -3.66 3.03
C GLY A 55 -6.68 -3.42 4.53
N LEU A 56 -5.53 -3.30 5.19
CA LEU A 56 -5.46 -3.05 6.64
C LEU A 56 -5.96 -1.65 7.00
N ALA A 57 -5.55 -0.62 6.25
CA ALA A 57 -6.01 0.74 6.49
C ALA A 57 -7.53 0.87 6.31
N ALA A 58 -8.10 0.23 5.29
CA ALA A 58 -9.55 0.23 5.08
C ALA A 58 -10.28 -0.48 6.23
N LYS A 59 -9.73 -1.57 6.78
CA LYS A 59 -10.25 -2.22 7.99
C LYS A 59 -10.29 -1.24 9.17
N GLU A 60 -9.17 -0.58 9.47
CA GLU A 60 -9.08 0.36 10.61
C GLU A 60 -10.00 1.59 10.43
N LEU A 61 -10.26 2.00 9.19
CA LEU A 61 -11.20 3.08 8.85
C LEU A 61 -12.67 2.62 8.82
N GLY A 62 -12.97 1.34 9.07
CA GLY A 62 -14.32 0.78 9.02
C GLY A 62 -14.85 0.47 7.61
N ASP A 63 -14.06 0.65 6.56
CA ASP A 63 -14.39 0.23 5.19
C ASP A 63 -14.06 -1.25 4.97
N LEU A 64 -14.90 -2.12 5.53
CA LEU A 64 -14.71 -3.57 5.41
C LEU A 64 -14.82 -4.08 3.97
N ALA A 65 -15.66 -3.44 3.14
CA ALA A 65 -15.80 -3.82 1.74
C ALA A 65 -14.53 -3.48 0.94
N GLY A 66 -13.97 -2.29 1.16
CA GLY A 66 -12.68 -1.87 0.63
C GLY A 66 -11.55 -2.78 1.11
N ALA A 67 -11.52 -3.13 2.39
CA ALA A 67 -10.52 -4.02 2.98
C ALA A 67 -10.46 -5.37 2.25
N VAL A 68 -11.61 -6.03 2.09
CA VAL A 68 -11.72 -7.32 1.38
C VAL A 68 -11.25 -7.20 -0.07
N ARG A 69 -11.66 -6.14 -0.77
CA ARG A 69 -11.27 -5.91 -2.16
C ARG A 69 -9.74 -5.80 -2.31
N HIS A 70 -9.10 -5.03 -1.43
CA HIS A 70 -7.65 -4.81 -1.48
C HIS A 70 -6.86 -6.05 -1.09
N LEU A 71 -7.28 -6.77 -0.04
CA LEU A 71 -6.62 -8.01 0.40
C LEU A 71 -6.72 -9.12 -0.66
N ARG A 72 -7.89 -9.30 -1.28
CA ARG A 72 -8.06 -10.26 -2.39
C ARG A 72 -7.18 -9.92 -3.58
N ALA A 73 -6.99 -8.62 -3.86
CA ALA A 73 -6.08 -8.22 -4.93
C ALA A 73 -4.63 -8.56 -4.57
N ALA A 74 -4.18 -8.31 -3.33
CA ALA A 74 -2.85 -8.67 -2.88
C ALA A 74 -2.58 -10.18 -3.03
N VAL A 75 -3.51 -11.03 -2.61
CA VAL A 75 -3.40 -12.50 -2.74
C VAL A 75 -3.25 -12.92 -4.20
N ARG A 76 -4.10 -12.42 -5.11
CA ARG A 76 -4.01 -12.75 -6.55
C ARG A 76 -2.68 -12.39 -7.20
N PHE A 77 -1.99 -11.35 -6.70
CA PHE A 77 -0.66 -10.98 -7.19
C PHE A 77 0.44 -11.85 -6.57
N ALA A 78 0.30 -12.25 -5.31
CA ALA A 78 1.26 -13.12 -4.63
C ALA A 78 1.23 -14.58 -5.13
N GLU A 79 0.09 -15.04 -5.66
CA GLU A 79 -0.10 -16.39 -6.21
C GLU A 79 0.35 -16.54 -7.67
N ARG A 80 0.81 -15.46 -8.31
CA ARG A 80 1.20 -15.43 -9.73
C ARG A 80 2.70 -15.54 -9.89
#